data_AF-A0A2W4PRQ7-F1
#
_entry.id   AF-A0A2W4PRQ7-F1
#
_cell.length_a   1.000
_cell.length_b   1.000
_cell.length_c   1.000
_cell.angle_alpha   90.00
_cell.angle_beta   90.00
_cell.angle_gamma   90.00
#
_symmetry.space_group_name_H-M   'P 1'
#
loop_
_entity.id
_entity.type
_entity.pdbx_description
1 polymer ?
#
loop_
_entity_poly.entity_id
_entity_poly.type
_entity_poly.pdbx_seq_one_letter_code
_entity_poly.pdbx_strand_id
1 'polypeptide(L)' 'PLAAILCGAMLLRYSLDRPDAAAAVEAAVQEVLAQGLRTPDLRQEGCRTVGTQEMGDAVVAALG' A
#
# COMPACT_ATOMS: atom_id res chain seq x y z
N PRO A 1 -7.75 -2.99 -0.28
CA PRO A 1 -7.10 -2.78 1.03
C PRO A 1 -6.25 -1.50 1.14
N LEU A 2 -5.78 -0.93 0.02
CA LEU A 2 -4.86 0.21 0.01
C LEU A 2 -5.34 1.43 0.82
N ALA A 3 -6.62 1.80 0.69
CA ALA A 3 -7.18 2.92 1.46
C ALA A 3 -7.06 2.71 2.98
N ALA A 4 -7.38 1.51 3.48
CA ALA A 4 -7.26 1.18 4.90
C ALA A 4 -5.80 1.22 5.39
N ILE A 5 -4.85 0.76 4.55
CA ILE A 5 -3.41 0.81 4.84
C ILE A 5 -2.94 2.27 4.95
N LEU A 6 -3.36 3.15 4.03
CA LEU A 6 -3.03 4.57 4.08
C LEU A 6 -3.68 5.29 5.28
N CYS A 7 -4.88 4.89 5.69
CA CYS A 7 -5.45 5.35 6.97
C CYS A 7 -4.57 4.94 8.16
N GLY A 8 -3.99 3.74 8.13
CA GLY A 8 -2.98 3.30 9.11
C GLY A 8 -1.71 4.16 9.08
N ALA A 9 -1.22 4.54 7.90
CA ALA A 9 -0.10 5.47 7.76
C ALA A 9 -0.44 6.85 8.35
N MET A 10 -1.66 7.36 8.13
CA MET A 10 -2.09 8.61 8.76
C MET A 10 -2.19 8.49 10.28
N LEU A 11 -2.65 7.36 10.82
CA LEU A 11 -2.66 7.09 12.25
C LEU A 11 -1.24 7.10 12.83
N LEU A 12 -0.28 6.45 12.15
CA LEU A 12 1.13 6.47 12.55
C LEU A 12 1.68 7.90 12.60
N ARG A 13 1.38 8.70 11.57
CA ARG A 13 1.84 10.09 11.45
C ARG A 13 1.24 11.02 12.49
N TYR A 14 -0.08 10.99 12.67
CA TYR A 14 -0.79 12.01 13.44
C TYR A 14 -1.15 11.60 14.86
N SER A 15 -1.28 10.29 15.14
CA SER A 15 -1.70 9.81 16.46
C SER A 15 -0.58 9.13 17.24
N LEU A 16 0.42 8.55 16.56
CA LEU A 16 1.50 7.81 17.20
C LEU A 16 2.86 8.50 17.11
N ASP A 17 2.94 9.69 16.51
CA ASP A 17 4.19 10.46 16.32
C ASP A 17 5.30 9.63 15.64
N ARG A 18 4.91 8.80 14.67
CA ARG A 18 5.80 7.94 13.86
C ARG A 18 5.74 8.32 12.39
N PRO A 19 6.20 9.53 12.01
CA PRO A 19 6.20 9.95 10.61
C PRO A 19 7.15 9.12 9.74
N ASP A 20 8.20 8.54 10.33
CA ASP A 20 9.14 7.61 9.70
C ASP A 20 8.44 6.33 9.24
N ALA A 21 7.66 5.71 10.14
CA ALA A 21 6.91 4.50 9.82
C ALA A 21 5.78 4.78 8.83
N ALA A 22 5.11 5.94 8.96
CA ALA A 22 4.10 6.37 8.00
C ALA A 22 4.68 6.52 6.57
N ALA A 23 5.85 7.17 6.46
CA ALA A 23 6.53 7.34 5.17
C ALA A 23 6.95 6.00 4.56
N ALA A 24 7.41 5.03 5.38
CA ALA A 24 7.73 3.69 4.90
C ALA A 24 6.51 2.97 4.31
N VAL A 25 5.36 3.05 4.97
CA VAL A 25 4.09 2.47 4.48
C VAL A 25 3.63 3.15 3.20
N GLU A 26 3.68 4.49 3.14
CA GLU A 26 3.33 5.25 1.93
C GLU A 26 4.24 4.87 0.75
N ALA A 27 5.55 4.74 0.98
CA ALA A 27 6.51 4.32 -0.03
C ALA A 27 6.27 2.88 -0.52
N ALA A 28 5.99 1.95 0.39
CA ALA A 28 5.67 0.57 0.03
C ALA A 28 4.42 0.47 -0.85
N VAL A 29 3.39 1.27 -0.55
CA VAL A 29 2.18 1.35 -1.38
C VAL A 29 2.51 1.90 -2.78
N GLN A 30 3.36 2.94 -2.87
CA GLN A 30 3.78 3.48 -4.17
C GLN A 30 4.58 2.46 -4.99
N GLU A 31 5.47 1.70 -4.35
CA GLU A 31 6.29 0.67 -4.99
C GLU A 31 5.42 -0.46 -5.56
N VAL A 32 4.46 -0.98 -4.78
CA VAL A 32 3.50 -1.99 -5.25
C VAL A 32 2.68 -1.48 -6.44
N LEU A 33 2.31 -0.19 -6.42
CA LEU A 33 1.62 0.41 -7.55
C LEU A 33 2.56 0.61 -8.77
N ALA A 34 3.84 0.88 -8.57
CA ALA A 34 4.83 0.96 -9.63
C ALA A 34 5.10 -0.40 -10.29
N GLN A 35 5.01 -1.50 -9.51
CA GLN A 35 5.09 -2.88 -10.01
C GLN A 35 3.88 -3.31 -10.86
N GLY A 36 2.91 -2.43 -11.08
CA GLY A 36 1.74 -2.69 -11.91
C GLY A 36 0.68 -3.57 -11.24
N LEU A 37 0.78 -3.79 -9.93
CA LEU A 37 -0.24 -4.49 -9.14
C LEU A 37 -1.42 -3.56 -8.87
N ARG A 38 -2.62 -4.02 -9.17
CA ARG A 38 -3.86 -3.26 -8.95
C ARG A 38 -4.92 -4.16 -8.35
N THR A 39 -5.75 -3.64 -7.45
CA THR A 39 -6.95 -4.35 -7.02
C THR A 39 -8.07 -4.22 -8.07
N PRO A 40 -9.14 -5.03 -8.02
CA PRO A 40 -10.19 -5.02 -9.05
C PRO A 40 -10.86 -3.66 -9.24
N ASP A 41 -10.91 -2.84 -8.19
CA ASP A 41 -11.41 -1.46 -8.19
C ASP A 41 -10.49 -0.46 -8.91
N LEU A 42 -9.20 -0.78 -9.07
CA LEU A 42 -8.18 0.07 -9.71
C LEU A 42 -7.66 -0.54 -11.03
N ARG A 43 -8.43 -1.45 -11.63
CA ARG A 43 -8.01 -2.17 -12.84
C ARG A 43 -7.79 -1.20 -14.00
N GLN A 44 -6.62 -1.28 -14.61
CA GLN A 44 -6.27 -0.61 -15.86
C GLN A 44 -5.75 -1.66 -16.86
N GLU A 45 -5.82 -1.35 -18.15
CA GLU A 45 -5.28 -2.21 -19.21
C GLU A 45 -3.77 -2.38 -19.01
N GLY A 46 -3.29 -3.64 -19.05
CA GLY A 46 -1.87 -3.96 -18.85
C GLY A 46 -1.42 -4.11 -17.39
N CYS A 47 -2.30 -3.94 -16.40
CA CYS A 47 -1.96 -4.15 -14.99
C CYS A 47 -2.31 -5.57 -14.51
N ARG A 48 -1.54 -6.08 -13.55
CA ARG A 48 -1.83 -7.35 -12.87
C ARG A 48 -2.87 -7.11 -11.79
N THR A 49 -4.07 -7.66 -12.00
CA THR A 49 -5.15 -7.55 -11.01
C THR A 49 -4.93 -8.58 -9.90
N VAL A 50 -4.92 -8.13 -8.64
CA VAL A 50 -4.69 -8.96 -7.46
C VAL A 50 -5.81 -8.82 -6.43
N GLY A 51 -6.00 -9.83 -5.60
CA GLY A 51 -6.99 -9.80 -4.52
C GLY A 51 -6.58 -8.93 -3.33
N THR A 52 -7.47 -8.81 -2.34
CA THR A 52 -7.21 -8.05 -1.10
C THR A 52 -6.03 -8.59 -0.31
N GLN A 53 -5.92 -9.92 -0.18
CA GLN A 53 -4.84 -10.56 0.57
C GLN A 53 -3.50 -10.41 -0.15
N GLU A 54 -3.46 -10.76 -1.44
CA GLU A 54 -2.26 -10.63 -2.27
C GLU A 54 -1.74 -9.18 -2.35
N MET A 55 -2.64 -8.19 -2.40
CA MET A 55 -2.25 -6.77 -2.30
C MET A 55 -1.65 -6.42 -0.93
N GLY A 56 -2.17 -6.98 0.16
CA GLY A 56 -1.59 -6.80 1.50
C GLY A 56 -0.20 -7.42 1.61
N ASP A 57 -0.06 -8.65 1.14
CA ASP A 57 1.22 -9.38 1.12
C ASP A 57 2.27 -8.64 0.28
N ALA A 58 1.87 -8.08 -0.88
CA ALA A 58 2.75 -7.28 -1.71
C ALA A 58 3.24 -6.01 -1.01
N VAL A 59 2.36 -5.32 -0.27
CA VAL A 59 2.75 -4.13 0.51
C VAL A 59 3.69 -4.50 1.65
N VAL A 60 3.46 -5.62 2.32
CA VAL A 60 4.37 -6.13 3.36
C VAL A 60 5.72 -6.51 2.76
N ALA A 61 5.76 -7.14 1.58
CA ALA A 61 6.99 -7.48 0.90
C ALA A 61 7.78 -6.23 0.41
N ALA A 62 7.09 -5.12 0.16
CA ALA A 62 7.69 -3.83 -0.21
C ALA A 62 8.12 -3.00 1.00
N LEU A 63 7.67 -3.34 2.21
CA LEU A 63 8.20 -2.82 3.47
C LEU A 63 9.49 -3.59 3.80
N GLY A 64 10.64 -2.98 3.51
CA GLY A 64 11.96 -3.59 3.67
C GLY A 64 12.25 -4.18 5.05
#